data_AF-W1XWB1-F1
#
_entry.id   AF-W1XWB1-F1
#
_cell.length_a   1.000
_cell.length_b   1.000
_cell.length_c   1.000
_cell.angle_alpha   90.00
_cell.angle_beta   90.00
_cell.angle_gamma   90.00
#
_symmetry.space_group_name_H-M   'P 1'
#
loop_
_entity.id
_entity.type
_entity.pdbx_description
1 polymer ?
#
loop_
_entity_poly.entity_id
_entity_poly.type
_entity_poly.pdbx_seq_one_letter_code
_entity_poly.pdbx_strand_id
1 'polypeptide(L)'
;RYDYGQYTWRASSSQMLDKRGMVIWSNLFHIGILGIFFGHLFGMLTPHWMYAWFLPVAAKQLMAMVLGGICGVLTLIGGAGLLWRRLTNQRVRATSTTPDIIIMSILLIQCLLGLSKIKF
;
A
#
# COMPACT_ATOMS: atom_id res chain seq x y z
N ARG A 1 -8.38 -8.14 -20.04
CA ARG A 1 -7.67 -9.10 -19.14
C ARG A 1 -8.62 -10.06 -18.46
N TYR A 2 -9.81 -9.61 -18.03
CA TYR A 2 -10.82 -10.48 -17.45
C TYR A 2 -11.38 -11.49 -18.47
N ASP A 3 -11.79 -11.04 -19.67
CA ASP A 3 -12.43 -11.95 -20.64
C ASP A 3 -11.44 -12.85 -21.41
N TYR A 4 -10.27 -12.32 -21.77
CA TYR A 4 -9.31 -13.01 -22.67
C TYR A 4 -8.01 -13.47 -22.00
N GLY A 5 -7.84 -13.23 -20.69
CA GLY A 5 -6.54 -13.34 -20.01
C GLY A 5 -6.59 -14.08 -18.67
N GLN A 6 -7.56 -14.97 -18.47
CA GLN A 6 -7.82 -15.69 -17.21
C GLN A 6 -6.57 -16.36 -16.62
N TYR A 7 -5.76 -17.05 -17.43
CA TYR A 7 -4.54 -17.73 -16.94
C TYR A 7 -3.47 -16.75 -16.40
N THR A 8 -3.47 -15.50 -16.86
CA THR A 8 -2.56 -14.45 -16.39
C THR A 8 -3.11 -13.67 -15.18
N TRP A 9 -4.34 -13.98 -14.74
CA TRP A 9 -5.00 -13.33 -13.61
C TRP A 9 -4.66 -14.07 -12.31
N ARG A 10 -3.51 -13.74 -11.73
CA ARG A 10 -3.02 -14.37 -10.51
C ARG A 10 -2.24 -13.37 -9.67
N ALA A 11 -2.21 -13.58 -8.36
CA ALA A 11 -1.44 -12.75 -7.42
C ALA A 11 0.09 -12.93 -7.53
N SER A 12 0.57 -13.88 -8.35
CA SER A 12 2.00 -14.17 -8.58
C SER A 12 2.83 -14.24 -7.28
N SER A 13 2.39 -15.08 -6.33
CA SER A 13 3.06 -15.20 -5.03
C SER A 13 4.49 -15.73 -5.17
N SER A 14 5.45 -15.04 -4.54
CA SER A 14 6.85 -15.45 -4.44
C SER A 14 7.21 -16.08 -3.08
N GLN A 15 6.21 -16.37 -2.24
CA GLN A 15 6.43 -16.87 -0.89
C GLN A 15 6.99 -18.30 -0.86
N MET A 16 6.67 -19.12 -1.86
CA MET A 16 7.20 -20.49 -1.94
C MET A 16 8.72 -20.51 -2.19
N LEU A 17 9.23 -19.56 -2.98
CA LEU A 17 10.64 -19.46 -3.36
C LEU A 17 11.53 -18.97 -2.22
N ASP A 18 10.99 -18.12 -1.35
CA ASP A 18 11.66 -17.67 -0.13
C ASP A 18 10.61 -17.26 0.92
N LYS A 19 10.60 -17.93 2.07
CA LYS A 19 9.66 -17.59 3.16
C LYS A 19 10.20 -16.48 4.07
N ARG A 20 11.49 -16.18 4.02
CA ARG A 20 12.17 -15.36 5.03
C ARG A 20 11.66 -13.91 4.99
N GLY A 21 11.05 -13.48 6.09
CA GLY A 21 10.49 -12.13 6.25
C GLY A 21 9.23 -11.84 5.45
N MET A 22 8.77 -12.74 4.56
CA MET A 22 7.63 -12.47 3.69
C MET A 22 6.34 -12.19 4.48
N VAL A 23 6.09 -12.93 5.57
CA VAL A 23 4.91 -12.72 6.42
C VAL A 23 4.90 -11.32 7.03
N ILE A 24 6.02 -10.88 7.58
CA ILE A 24 6.13 -9.59 8.26
C ILE A 24 5.99 -8.45 7.23
N TRP A 25 6.80 -8.47 6.17
CA TRP A 25 6.80 -7.40 5.17
C TRP A 25 5.48 -7.33 4.39
N SER A 26 4.90 -8.49 4.05
CA SER A 26 3.60 -8.55 3.36
C SER A 26 2.47 -8.04 4.23
N ASN A 27 2.43 -8.41 5.52
CA ASN A 27 1.38 -7.96 6.43
C ASN A 27 1.48 -6.45 6.68
N LEU A 28 2.68 -5.92 6.93
CA LEU A 28 2.88 -4.48 7.12
C LEU A 28 2.42 -3.68 5.89
N PHE A 29 2.75 -4.16 4.69
CA PHE A 29 2.32 -3.52 3.45
C PHE A 29 0.81 -3.57 3.26
N HIS A 30 0.18 -4.73 3.42
CA HIS A 30 -1.25 -4.89 3.16
C HIS A 30 -2.13 -4.22 4.22
N ILE A 31 -1.77 -4.33 5.50
CA ILE A 31 -2.51 -3.66 6.58
C ILE A 31 -2.43 -2.14 6.38
N GLY A 32 -1.24 -1.63 6.05
CA GLY A 32 -1.05 -0.22 5.76
C GLY A 32 -1.87 0.24 4.55
N ILE A 33 -1.74 -0.43 3.40
CA ILE A 33 -2.38 0.02 2.16
C ILE A 33 -3.90 -0.10 2.20
N LEU A 34 -4.44 -1.11 2.88
CA LEU A 34 -5.89 -1.22 3.12
C LEU A 34 -6.39 -0.10 4.03
N GLY A 35 -5.64 0.25 5.07
CA GLY A 35 -5.94 1.41 5.91
C GLY A 35 -5.98 2.71 5.11
N ILE A 36 -4.99 2.93 4.24
CA ILE A 36 -4.94 4.09 3.33
C ILE A 36 -6.13 4.07 2.37
N PHE A 37 -6.44 2.92 1.78
CA PHE A 37 -7.54 2.75 0.84
C PHE A 37 -8.88 3.15 1.47
N PHE A 38 -9.21 2.60 2.64
CA PHE A 38 -10.43 2.98 3.35
C PHE A 38 -10.40 4.43 3.83
N GLY A 39 -9.24 4.93 4.28
CA GLY A 39 -9.07 6.34 4.63
C GLY A 39 -9.35 7.28 3.45
N HIS A 40 -8.91 6.93 2.23
CA HIS A 40 -9.17 7.70 1.02
C HIS A 40 -10.62 7.57 0.56
N LEU A 41 -11.16 6.35 0.58
CA LEU A 41 -12.54 6.05 0.21
C LEU A 41 -13.49 6.88 1.06
N PHE A 42 -13.40 6.77 2.39
CA PHE A 42 -14.29 7.51 3.27
C PHE A 42 -13.90 8.99 3.39
N GLY A 43 -12.64 9.35 3.22
CA GLY A 43 -12.18 10.74 3.24
C GLY A 43 -12.76 11.58 2.10
N MET A 44 -12.76 11.05 0.87
CA MET A 44 -13.13 11.80 -0.33
C MET A 44 -14.56 11.52 -0.82
N LEU A 45 -15.07 10.29 -0.68
CA LEU A 45 -16.39 9.94 -1.21
C LEU A 45 -17.53 10.16 -0.21
N THR A 46 -17.24 10.34 1.10
CA THR A 46 -18.34 10.65 2.04
C THR A 46 -18.85 12.07 1.81
N PRO A 47 -20.16 12.26 1.55
CA PRO A 47 -20.68 13.57 1.24
C PRO A 47 -21.00 14.35 2.52
N HIS A 48 -20.88 15.69 2.46
CA HIS A 48 -20.86 16.56 3.65
C HIS A 48 -22.09 16.44 4.56
N TRP A 49 -23.27 16.27 3.97
CA TRP A 49 -24.54 16.10 4.68
C TRP A 49 -24.59 14.87 5.58
N MET A 50 -23.81 13.83 5.31
CA MET A 50 -23.81 12.59 6.09
C MET A 50 -23.07 12.72 7.42
N TYR A 51 -22.20 13.71 7.58
CA TYR A 51 -21.30 13.81 8.73
C TYR A 51 -21.18 15.20 9.34
N ALA A 52 -21.86 16.20 8.78
CA ALA A 52 -21.83 17.58 9.25
C ALA A 52 -22.18 17.72 10.75
N TRP A 53 -23.02 16.84 11.30
CA TRP A 53 -23.41 16.89 12.71
C TRP A 53 -22.32 16.40 13.68
N PHE A 54 -21.55 15.37 13.31
CA PHE A 54 -20.65 14.67 14.26
C PHE A 54 -19.16 14.70 13.88
N LEU A 55 -18.80 15.10 12.67
CA LEU A 55 -17.42 15.11 12.17
C LEU A 55 -17.12 16.43 11.45
N PRO A 56 -16.72 17.50 12.17
CA PRO A 56 -16.27 18.73 11.53
C PRO A 56 -15.04 18.45 10.63
N VAL A 57 -14.86 19.27 9.59
CA VAL A 57 -13.78 19.11 8.59
C VAL A 57 -12.40 19.01 9.25
N ALA A 58 -12.15 19.83 10.28
CA ALA A 58 -10.89 19.81 11.03
C ALA A 58 -10.63 18.45 11.71
N ALA A 59 -11.66 17.80 12.27
CA ALA A 59 -11.52 16.48 12.89
C ALA A 59 -11.25 15.39 11.84
N LYS A 60 -11.87 15.48 10.66
CA LYS A 60 -11.57 14.58 9.54
C LYS A 60 -10.15 14.75 9.03
N GLN A 61 -9.67 15.98 8.91
CA GLN A 61 -8.31 16.26 8.49
C GLN A 61 -7.30 15.74 9.52
N LEU A 62 -7.54 15.96 10.81
CA LEU A 62 -6.69 15.42 11.88
C LEU A 62 -6.63 13.89 11.84
N MET A 63 -7.79 13.22 11.69
CA MET A 63 -7.87 11.77 11.57
C MET A 63 -7.12 11.28 10.33
N ALA A 64 -7.25 11.96 9.19
CA ALA A 64 -6.53 11.62 7.96
C ALA A 64 -5.01 11.76 8.14
N MET A 65 -4.55 12.79 8.85
CA MET A 65 -3.12 12.98 9.12
C MET A 65 -2.56 11.93 10.08
N VAL A 66 -3.24 11.66 11.21
CA VAL A 66 -2.76 10.71 12.22
C VAL A 66 -2.91 9.27 11.74
N LEU A 67 -4.13 8.86 11.38
CA LEU A 67 -4.42 7.48 10.97
C LEU A 67 -3.79 7.17 9.62
N GLY A 68 -3.92 8.10 8.66
CA GLY A 68 -3.28 7.96 7.34
C GLY A 68 -1.76 8.03 7.41
N GLY A 69 -1.20 8.83 8.33
CA GLY A 69 0.25 8.86 8.60
C GLY A 69 0.77 7.53 9.14
N ILE A 70 0.12 6.96 10.16
CA ILE A 70 0.50 5.65 10.72
C ILE A 70 0.40 4.55 9.66
N CYS A 71 -0.73 4.46 8.95
CA CYS A 71 -0.91 3.49 7.86
C CYS A 71 0.10 3.71 6.72
N GLY A 72 0.43 4.96 6.40
CA GLY A 72 1.46 5.34 5.42
C GLY A 72 2.84 4.84 5.81
N VAL A 73 3.26 5.04 7.06
CA VAL A 73 4.55 4.56 7.57
C VAL A 73 4.62 3.03 7.53
N LEU A 74 3.55 2.33 7.96
CA LEU A 74 3.48 0.87 7.87
C LEU A 74 3.60 0.37 6.42
N THR A 75 2.91 1.04 5.48
CA THR A 75 2.97 0.73 4.05
C THR A 75 4.36 0.95 3.48
N LEU A 76 5.02 2.06 3.84
CA LEU A 76 6.39 2.34 3.39
C LEU A 76 7.39 1.32 3.90
N ILE A 77 7.36 1.01 5.20
CA ILE A 77 8.29 0.04 5.79
C ILE A 77 8.06 -1.34 5.19
N GLY A 78 6.79 -1.78 5.09
CA GLY A 78 6.40 -3.04 4.46
C GLY A 78 6.83 -3.13 2.99
N GLY A 79 6.52 -2.09 2.21
CA GLY A 79 6.83 -2.00 0.79
C GLY A 79 8.33 -1.95 0.52
N ALA A 80 9.08 -1.17 1.30
CA ALA A 80 10.53 -1.06 1.17
C ALA A 80 11.21 -2.39 1.48
N GLY A 81 10.75 -3.11 2.51
CA GLY A 81 11.22 -4.45 2.82
C GLY A 81 10.91 -5.47 1.71
N LEU A 82 9.73 -5.40 1.10
CA LEU A 82 9.36 -6.25 -0.05
C LEU A 82 10.20 -5.93 -1.29
N LEU A 83 10.43 -4.65 -1.59
CA LEU A 83 11.26 -4.23 -2.72
C LEU A 83 12.71 -4.64 -2.50
N TRP A 84 13.26 -4.40 -1.30
CA TRP A 84 14.60 -4.84 -0.92
C TRP A 84 14.76 -6.34 -1.13
N ARG A 85 13.81 -7.16 -0.67
CA ARG A 85 13.82 -8.61 -0.86
C ARG A 85 13.77 -9.00 -2.35
N ARG A 86 12.98 -8.29 -3.16
CA ARG A 86 12.87 -8.56 -4.61
C ARG A 86 14.17 -8.23 -5.37
N LEU A 87 14.95 -7.25 -4.89
CA LEU A 87 16.20 -6.84 -5.51
C LEU A 87 17.41 -7.64 -5.01
N THR A 88 17.44 -8.00 -3.73
CA THR A 88 18.61 -8.64 -3.10
C THR A 88 18.54 -10.17 -3.09
N ASN A 89 17.35 -10.77 -3.05
CA ASN A 89 17.25 -12.23 -3.06
C ASN A 89 17.36 -12.79 -4.49
N GLN A 90 18.45 -13.51 -4.77
CA GLN A 90 18.73 -14.12 -6.07
C GLN A 90 17.57 -15.01 -6.58
N ARG A 91 16.91 -15.77 -5.70
CA ARG A 91 15.80 -16.67 -6.09
C ARG A 91 14.57 -15.89 -6.54
N VAL A 92 14.22 -14.83 -5.81
CA VAL A 92 13.06 -14.00 -6.10
C VAL A 92 13.31 -13.09 -7.30
N ARG A 93 14.54 -12.58 -7.45
CA ARG A 93 14.94 -11.75 -8.59
C ARG A 93 14.94 -12.52 -9.89
N ALA A 94 15.40 -13.78 -9.89
CA ALA A 94 15.42 -14.63 -11.08
C ALA A 94 14.01 -14.95 -11.62
N THR A 95 12.99 -15.01 -10.75
CA THR A 95 11.61 -15.31 -11.14
C THR A 95 10.70 -14.08 -11.22
N SER A 96 11.21 -12.88 -10.89
CA SER A 96 10.42 -11.65 -10.92
C SER A 96 10.41 -11.05 -12.32
N THR A 97 9.26 -10.53 -12.73
CA THR A 97 9.16 -9.80 -14.00
C THR A 97 9.44 -8.31 -13.79
N THR A 98 9.90 -7.61 -14.83
CA THR A 98 10.14 -6.16 -14.78
C THR A 98 8.90 -5.36 -14.31
N PRO A 99 7.67 -5.68 -14.74
CA PRO A 99 6.46 -5.06 -14.22
C PRO A 99 6.27 -5.19 -12.70
N ASP A 100 6.66 -6.31 -12.09
CA ASP A 100 6.54 -6.51 -10.63
C ASP A 100 7.43 -5.55 -9.85
N ILE A 101 8.60 -5.22 -10.40
CA ILE A 101 9.54 -4.27 -9.78
C ILE A 101 9.02 -2.85 -9.99
N ILE A 102 8.59 -2.51 -11.20
CA ILE A 102 8.09 -1.18 -11.53
C ILE A 102 6.88 -0.83 -10.67
N ILE A 103 5.88 -1.71 -10.55
CA ILE A 103 4.66 -1.41 -9.81
C ILE A 103 4.95 -1.22 -8.31
N MET A 104 5.84 -2.04 -7.74
CA MET A 104 6.26 -1.88 -6.34
C MET A 104 7.01 -0.56 -6.12
N SER A 105 7.89 -0.17 -7.04
CA SER A 105 8.59 1.12 -6.98
C SER A 105 7.63 2.30 -7.08
N ILE A 106 6.66 2.26 -8.01
CA ILE A 106 5.65 3.32 -8.16
C ILE A 106 4.79 3.44 -6.90
N LEU A 107 4.35 2.33 -6.32
CA LEU A 107 3.55 2.35 -5.09
C LEU A 107 4.33 2.95 -3.91
N LEU A 108 5.62 2.66 -3.80
CA LEU A 108 6.48 3.27 -2.78
C LEU A 108 6.65 4.77 -2.98
N ILE A 109 6.91 5.21 -4.21
CA ILE A 109 7.01 6.63 -4.55
C ILE A 109 5.68 7.34 -4.25
N GLN A 110 4.55 6.75 -4.64
CA GLN A 110 3.22 7.30 -4.35
C GLN A 110 2.98 7.45 -2.84
N CYS A 111 3.37 6.46 -2.05
CA CYS A 111 3.22 6.51 -0.60
C CYS A 111 4.15 7.55 0.05
N LEU A 112 5.40 7.68 -0.44
CA LEU A 112 6.34 8.74 -0.03
C LEU A 112 5.80 10.13 -0.34
N LEU A 113 5.28 10.33 -1.55
CA LEU A 113 4.63 11.58 -1.95
C LEU A 113 3.43 11.88 -1.05
N GLY A 114 2.59 10.88 -0.76
CA GLY A 114 1.46 11.03 0.17
C GLY A 114 1.89 11.52 1.56
N LEU A 115 2.91 10.89 2.17
CA LEU A 115 3.42 11.30 3.48
C LEU A 115 4.06 12.69 3.44
N SER A 116 4.77 13.05 2.36
CA SER A 116 5.39 14.38 2.23
C SER A 116 4.39 15.55 2.23
N LYS A 117 3.12 15.28 1.91
CA LYS A 117 2.05 16.28 1.90
C LYS A 117 1.46 16.53 3.29
N ILE A 118 1.77 15.68 4.28
CA ILE A 118 1.41 15.89 5.68
C ILE A 118 2.35 16.97 6.24
N LYS A 119 1.93 18.22 6.16
CA LYS A 119 2.57 19.33 6.86
C LYS A 119 1.87 19.51 8.20
N PHE A 120 2.61 19.32 9.28
CA PHE A 120 2.18 19.72 10.62
C PHE A 120 2.13 21.24 10.75
#